data_AF-A0A413ID95-F1
#
_entry.id   AF-A0A413ID95-F1
#
_cell.length_a   1.000
_cell.length_b   1.000
_cell.length_c   1.000
_cell.angle_alpha   90.00
_cell.angle_beta   90.00
_cell.angle_gamma   90.00
#
_symmetry.space_group_name_H-M   'P 1'
#
loop_
_entity.id
_entity.type
_entity.pdbx_description
1 polymer ?
#
loop_
_entity_poly.entity_id
_entity_poly.type
_entity_poly.pdbx_seq_one_letter_code
_entity_poly.pdbx_strand_id
1 'polypeptide(L)' 'MVLAKGAMGEEPAYPHLELLEKGTDWFDEIFRLDSVRNYQIGLSGGAENVSYNLSVGFFQ' A
#
# COMPACT_ATOMS: atom_id res chain seq x y z
N MET A 1 19.17 3.64 -12.01
CA MET A 1 20.37 2.90 -11.54
C MET A 1 20.53 1.71 -12.47
N VAL A 2 21.36 1.83 -13.52
CA VAL A 2 21.57 0.74 -14.49
C VAL A 2 22.70 -0.14 -13.96
N LEU A 3 22.35 -1.27 -13.37
CA LEU A 3 23.31 -2.31 -12.98
C LEU A 3 23.60 -3.18 -14.21
N ALA A 4 24.41 -2.66 -15.12
CA ALA A 4 25.01 -3.45 -16.20
C ALA A 4 26.52 -3.23 -16.19
N LYS A 5 27.15 -3.69 -15.10
CA LYS A 5 28.58 -3.97 -15.09
C LYS A 5 28.70 -5.37 -14.52
N GLY A 6 28.85 -6.36 -15.40
CA GLY A 6 29.21 -7.71 -15.00
C GLY A 6 30.41 -7.63 -14.06
N ALA A 7 30.25 -8.17 -12.85
CA ALA A 7 31.29 -8.18 -11.82
C ALA A 7 32.43 -9.18 -12.15
N MET A 8 32.36 -9.85 -13.28
CA MET A 8 33.35 -10.80 -13.79
C MET A 8 33.33 -10.65 -15.30
N GLY A 9 34.49 -10.57 -15.97
CA GLY A 9 34.67 -10.19 -17.38
C GLY A 9 34.05 -11.11 -18.44
N GLU A 10 32.82 -11.56 -18.23
CA GLU A 10 32.01 -12.31 -19.18
C GLU A 10 31.13 -11.36 -19.98
N GLU A 11 30.95 -11.67 -21.26
CA GLU A 11 30.04 -10.93 -22.13
C GLU A 11 28.62 -10.96 -21.55
N PRO A 12 27.89 -9.83 -21.62
CA PRO A 12 26.54 -9.76 -21.08
C PRO A 12 25.65 -10.80 -21.78
N ALA A 13 24.96 -11.63 -20.99
CA ALA A 13 24.02 -12.65 -21.50
C ALA A 13 22.93 -12.06 -22.42
N TYR A 14 22.68 -10.75 -22.31
CA TYR A 14 21.78 -9.98 -23.17
C TYR A 14 22.52 -8.73 -23.65
N PRO A 15 23.16 -8.77 -24.83
CA PRO A 15 23.96 -7.67 -25.35
C PRO A 15 23.12 -6.47 -25.84
N HIS A 16 21.83 -6.69 -26.10
CA HIS A 16 20.90 -5.69 -26.62
C HIS A 16 19.71 -5.49 -25.67
N LEU A 17 19.99 -4.83 -24.54
CA LEU A 17 18.97 -4.56 -23.51
C LEU A 17 17.84 -3.65 -24.04
N GLU A 18 18.12 -2.84 -25.06
CA GLU A 18 17.15 -2.00 -25.77
C GLU A 18 16.08 -2.78 -26.52
N LEU A 19 16.30 -4.06 -26.82
CA LEU A 19 15.32 -4.95 -27.44
C LEU A 19 14.39 -5.60 -26.42
N LEU A 20 14.70 -5.51 -25.13
CA LEU A 20 13.84 -6.03 -24.08
C LEU A 20 12.67 -5.07 -23.88
N GLU A 21 11.46 -5.63 -23.90
CA GLU A 21 10.27 -4.88 -23.57
C GLU A 21 10.37 -4.33 -22.13
N LYS A 22 9.67 -3.22 -21.87
CA LYS A 22 9.59 -2.66 -20.52
C LYS A 22 9.08 -3.75 -19.58
N GLY A 23 9.93 -4.17 -18.64
CA GLY A 23 9.56 -5.21 -17.67
C GLY A 23 8.34 -4.81 -16.84
N THR A 24 7.59 -5.80 -16.37
CA THR A 24 6.44 -5.60 -15.47
C THR A 24 6.87 -4.87 -14.21
N ASP A 25 6.19 -3.78 -13.89
CA ASP A 25 6.32 -3.15 -12.57
C ASP A 25 5.53 -3.99 -11.57
N TRP A 26 6.20 -4.98 -11.00
CA TRP A 26 5.57 -5.89 -10.04
C TRP A 26 5.03 -5.18 -8.80
N PHE A 27 5.56 -4.00 -8.44
CA PHE A 27 5.04 -3.27 -7.28
C PHE A 27 3.66 -2.68 -7.59
N ASP A 28 3.51 -2.05 -8.76
CA ASP A 28 2.21 -1.54 -9.23
C ASP A 28 1.21 -2.68 -9.53
N GLU A 29 1.69 -3.83 -10.00
CA GLU A 29 0.81 -4.98 -10.31
C GLU A 29 0.24 -5.65 -9.04
N ILE A 30 1.03 -5.76 -7.97
CA ILE A 30 0.62 -6.46 -6.74
C ILE A 30 -0.02 -5.54 -5.70
N PHE A 31 0.31 -4.24 -5.71
CA PHE A 31 -0.23 -3.27 -4.77
C PHE A 31 -1.26 -2.37 -5.44
N ARG A 32 -2.35 -2.09 -4.73
CA ARG A 32 -3.30 -1.04 -5.10
C ARG A 32 -3.35 0.02 -4.01
N LEU A 33 -3.57 1.26 -4.43
CA LEU A 33 -3.94 2.32 -3.51
C LEU A 33 -5.35 2.04 -3.00
N ASP A 34 -5.48 1.93 -1.68
CA ASP A 34 -6.76 1.76 -1.01
C ASP A 34 -6.99 2.90 -0.01
N SER A 35 -8.25 3.23 0.25
CA SER A 35 -8.63 4.33 1.14
C SER A 35 -9.49 3.79 2.28
N VAL A 36 -8.90 3.76 3.47
CA VAL A 36 -9.62 3.40 4.70
C VAL A 36 -10.31 4.62 5.27
N ARG A 37 -11.60 4.50 5.56
CA ARG A 37 -12.45 5.54 6.14
C ARG A 37 -13.12 5.01 7.41
N ASN A 38 -12.88 5.68 8.53
CA ASN A 38 -13.49 5.35 9.81
C ASN A 38 -14.19 6.58 10.40
N TYR A 39 -15.48 6.47 10.66
CA TYR A 39 -16.31 7.51 11.28
C TYR A 39 -16.93 6.96 12.55
N GLN A 40 -16.78 7.68 13.66
CA GLN A 40 -17.34 7.31 14.96
C GLN A 40 -18.05 8.51 15.58
N ILE A 41 -19.27 8.29 16.03
CA ILE A 41 -20.10 9.26 16.74
C ILE A 41 -20.46 8.64 18.09
N GLY A 42 -20.24 9.39 19.17
CA GLY A 42 -20.49 8.94 20.54
C GLY A 42 -21.31 9.96 21.32
N LEU A 43 -22.25 9.46 22.11
CA LEU A 43 -23.02 10.21 23.09
C LEU A 43 -22.82 9.53 24.45
N SER A 44 -22.27 10.28 25.40
CA SER A 44 -22.04 9.81 26.76
C SER A 44 -22.59 10.84 27.75
N GLY A 45 -23.21 10.35 28.83
CA GLY A 45 -23.74 11.21 29.86
C GLY A 45 -24.24 10.42 31.06
N GLY A 46 -24.67 11.14 32.09
CA GLY A 46 -25.21 10.53 33.29
C GLY A 46 -25.81 11.55 34.24
N ALA A 47 -26.66 11.05 35.13
CA ALA A 47 -27.21 11.74 36.29
C ALA A 47 -26.79 10.99 37.57
N GLU A 48 -27.16 11.50 38.74
CA GLU A 48 -26.68 11.04 40.06
C GLU A 48 -26.77 9.52 40.28
N ASN A 49 -27.69 8.82 39.62
CA ASN A 49 -27.88 7.37 39.74
C ASN A 49 -27.92 6.60 38.40
N VAL A 50 -27.61 7.25 37.27
CA VAL A 50 -27.68 6.59 35.94
C VAL A 50 -26.60 7.09 35.02
N SER A 51 -25.96 6.18 34.30
CA SER A 51 -24.98 6.49 33.26
C SER A 51 -25.40 5.84 31.96
N TYR A 52 -25.20 6.54 30.84
CA TYR A 52 -25.43 6.00 29.51
C TYR A 52 -24.26 6.32 28.58
N ASN A 53 -24.02 5.39 27.67
CA ASN A 53 -23.05 5.52 26.60
C ASN A 53 -23.66 4.88 25.35
N LEU A 54 -23.79 5.67 24.30
CA LEU A 54 -24.29 5.26 23.01
C LEU A 54 -23.22 5.61 21.97
N SER A 55 -22.91 4.68 21.07
CA SER A 55 -21.98 4.93 19.97
C SER A 55 -22.49 4.34 18.66
N VAL A 56 -22.15 5.01 17.57
CA VAL A 56 -22.41 4.59 16.19
C VAL A 56 -21.12 4.72 15.40
N GLY A 57 -20.76 3.67 14.67
CA GLY A 57 -19.56 3.64 13.83
C GLY A 57 -19.90 3.27 12.39
N PHE A 58 -19.15 3.84 11.43
CA PHE A 58 -19.16 3.44 10.03
C PHE A 58 -17.71 3.26 9.54
N PHE A 59 -17.42 2.10 8.96
CA PHE A 59 -16.10 1.72 8.47
C PHE A 59 -16.20 1.31 6.99
N GLN A 60 -15.32 1.86 6.15
CA GLN A 60 -15.23 1.60 4.71
C GLN A 60 -13.77 1.47 4.29
#